data_AF-A0A3G2I6V9-F1
#
_entry.id   AF-A0A3G2I6V9-F1
#
_cell.length_a   1.000
_cell.length_b   1.000
_cell.length_c   1.000
_cell.angle_alpha   90.00
_cell.angle_beta   90.00
_cell.angle_gamma   90.00
#
_symmetry.space_group_name_H-M   'P 1'
#
loop_
_entity.id
_entity.type
_entity.pdbx_description
1 polymer ?
#
loop_
_entity_poly.entity_id
_entity_poly.type
_entity_poly.pdbx_seq_one_letter_code
_entity_poly.pdbx_strand_id
1 'polypeptide(L)'
;MGCNNYLNIKKNIINNYSFLNKKSIEKTIHDWNFLIKNASKKYNIEEKLIKSIIYAESSGNPYAKSKSNAIGLMQIKPSAAGLEIYRLNGKKGQPSVQELYNPKININIGTSYINLIQKKNLLGIKNKEIMRYATIVSYVNGTSAFLKIFSKNRNKAIKIINSMTIETFFKYVKKHPSIQASQYLEKVIRIYNLI
;
A
#
# COMPACT_ATOMS: atom_id res chain seq x y z
N MET A 1 9.22 -10.72 -26.83
CA MET A 1 10.24 -9.92 -26.12
C MET A 1 9.88 -9.52 -24.66
N GLY A 2 8.63 -9.62 -24.18
CA GLY A 2 8.24 -9.17 -22.83
C GLY A 2 8.58 -10.08 -21.63
N CYS A 3 8.74 -11.40 -21.82
CA CYS A 3 9.01 -12.32 -20.71
C CYS A 3 10.37 -12.09 -20.03
N ASN A 4 11.42 -11.79 -20.80
CA ASN A 4 12.78 -11.60 -20.27
C ASN A 4 12.91 -10.37 -19.37
N ASN A 5 12.22 -9.27 -19.71
CA ASN A 5 12.26 -8.05 -18.90
C ASN A 5 11.51 -8.20 -17.58
N TYR A 6 10.37 -8.89 -17.57
CA TYR A 6 9.63 -9.14 -16.34
C TYR A 6 10.39 -10.06 -15.38
N LEU A 7 11.05 -11.08 -15.91
CA LEU A 7 11.96 -11.95 -15.12
C LEU A 7 13.13 -11.16 -14.54
N ASN A 8 13.73 -10.24 -15.31
CA ASN A 8 14.79 -9.36 -14.83
C ASN A 8 14.31 -8.41 -13.71
N ILE A 9 13.10 -7.84 -13.83
CA ILE A 9 12.51 -7.03 -12.75
C ILE A 9 12.39 -7.86 -11.47
N LYS A 10 11.85 -9.08 -11.55
CA LYS A 10 11.75 -9.98 -10.40
C LYS A 10 13.10 -10.31 -9.79
N LYS A 11 14.10 -10.64 -10.62
CA LYS A 11 15.46 -10.96 -10.17
C LYS A 11 16.10 -9.79 -9.44
N ASN A 12 15.97 -8.57 -9.97
CA ASN A 12 16.49 -7.37 -9.32
C ASN A 12 15.81 -7.08 -7.97
N ILE A 13 14.48 -7.25 -7.89
CA ILE A 13 13.74 -7.10 -6.63
C ILE A 13 14.23 -8.11 -5.58
N ILE A 14 14.48 -9.36 -5.98
CA ILE A 14 15.01 -10.40 -5.07
C ILE A 14 16.39 -10.00 -4.56
N ASN A 15 17.28 -9.55 -5.45
CA ASN A 15 18.64 -9.16 -5.08
C ASN A 15 18.67 -7.95 -4.13
N ASN A 16 17.88 -6.91 -4.44
CA ASN A 16 17.82 -5.67 -3.64
C ASN A 16 17.27 -5.89 -2.21
N TYR A 17 16.49 -6.95 -2.01
CA TYR A 17 15.84 -7.27 -0.74
C TYR A 17 16.15 -8.71 -0.31
N SER A 18 17.39 -9.15 -0.52
CA SER A 18 17.88 -10.49 -0.17
C SER A 18 17.89 -10.73 1.36
N PHE A 19 18.05 -9.67 2.14
CA PHE A 19 18.01 -9.69 3.60
C PHE A 19 16.61 -10.00 4.18
N LEU A 20 15.54 -9.85 3.40
CA LEU A 20 14.18 -10.18 3.83
C LEU A 20 13.96 -11.70 3.84
N ASN A 21 13.50 -12.22 4.97
CA ASN A 21 13.19 -13.64 5.14
C ASN A 21 11.79 -13.83 5.73
N LYS A 22 11.09 -14.88 5.25
CA LYS A 22 9.70 -15.18 5.62
C LYS A 22 9.50 -15.32 7.13
N LYS A 23 10.33 -16.14 7.78
CA LYS A 23 10.22 -16.45 9.22
C LYS A 23 10.32 -15.19 10.10
N SER A 24 11.23 -14.29 9.79
CA SER A 24 11.37 -13.02 10.51
C SER A 24 10.16 -12.12 10.28
N ILE A 25 9.65 -12.02 9.04
CA ILE A 25 8.46 -11.21 8.73
C ILE A 25 7.25 -11.74 9.51
N GLU A 26 7.01 -13.05 9.46
CA GLU A 26 5.88 -13.69 10.15
C GLU A 26 5.98 -13.55 11.67
N LYS A 27 7.18 -13.66 12.24
CA LYS A 27 7.41 -13.42 13.68
C LYS A 27 7.07 -11.99 14.05
N THR A 28 7.52 -11.01 13.26
CA THR A 28 7.30 -9.58 13.52
C THR A 28 5.81 -9.19 13.50
N ILE A 29 5.02 -9.80 12.62
CA ILE A 29 3.59 -9.46 12.47
C ILE A 29 2.67 -10.34 13.32
N HIS A 30 3.22 -11.31 14.05
CA HIS A 30 2.45 -12.35 14.73
C HIS A 30 1.41 -11.77 15.69
N ASP A 31 1.83 -10.82 16.53
CA ASP A 31 1.00 -10.17 17.56
C ASP A 31 -0.19 -9.41 16.97
N TRP A 32 -0.11 -9.05 15.68
CA TRP A 32 -1.13 -8.27 14.98
C TRP A 32 -2.10 -9.14 14.19
N ASN A 33 -1.88 -10.45 14.07
CA ASN A 33 -2.67 -11.35 13.22
C ASN A 33 -4.18 -11.27 13.48
N PHE A 34 -4.60 -11.24 14.75
CA PHE A 34 -6.01 -11.14 15.10
C PHE A 34 -6.64 -9.82 14.62
N LEU A 35 -5.95 -8.70 14.84
CA LEU A 35 -6.42 -7.38 14.40
C LEU A 35 -6.45 -7.27 12.86
N ILE A 36 -5.43 -7.81 12.20
CA ILE A 36 -5.33 -7.89 10.74
C ILE A 36 -6.49 -8.70 10.15
N LYS A 37 -6.77 -9.88 10.71
CA LYS A 37 -7.87 -10.75 10.27
C LYS A 37 -9.23 -10.06 10.41
N ASN A 38 -9.47 -9.35 11.51
CA ASN A 38 -10.71 -8.60 11.73
C ASN A 38 -10.85 -7.44 10.74
N ALA A 39 -9.78 -6.67 10.52
CA ALA A 39 -9.79 -5.56 9.56
C ALA A 39 -9.95 -6.07 8.11
N SER A 40 -9.27 -7.16 7.77
CA SER A 40 -9.37 -7.85 6.48
C SER A 40 -10.82 -8.21 6.16
N LYS A 41 -11.50 -8.90 7.08
CA LYS A 41 -12.92 -9.26 6.93
C LYS A 41 -13.81 -8.02 6.81
N LYS A 42 -13.63 -7.03 7.69
CA LYS A 42 -14.45 -5.82 7.72
C LYS A 42 -14.40 -5.02 6.41
N TYR A 43 -13.22 -4.90 5.81
CA TYR A 43 -13.01 -4.06 4.63
C TYR A 43 -12.84 -4.85 3.32
N ASN A 44 -12.96 -6.18 3.38
CA ASN A 44 -12.72 -7.09 2.25
C ASN A 44 -11.36 -6.84 1.57
N ILE A 45 -10.31 -6.75 2.39
CA ILE A 45 -8.92 -6.57 1.95
C ILE A 45 -8.13 -7.81 2.31
N GLU A 46 -7.29 -8.30 1.40
CA GLU A 46 -6.45 -9.47 1.65
C GLU A 46 -5.51 -9.28 2.85
N GLU A 47 -5.54 -10.21 3.82
CA GLU A 47 -4.65 -10.17 5.00
C GLU A 47 -3.18 -10.02 4.60
N LYS A 48 -2.77 -10.73 3.55
CA LYS A 48 -1.42 -10.72 3.01
C LYS A 48 -0.96 -9.33 2.58
N LEU A 49 -1.85 -8.52 1.99
CA LEU A 49 -1.55 -7.14 1.62
C LEU A 49 -1.39 -6.26 2.86
N ILE A 50 -2.27 -6.41 3.85
CA ILE A 50 -2.21 -5.65 5.12
C ILE A 50 -0.90 -5.95 5.85
N LYS A 51 -0.55 -7.24 5.98
CA LYS A 51 0.71 -7.72 6.56
C LYS A 51 1.93 -7.12 5.87
N SER A 52 1.91 -7.13 4.53
CA SER A 52 3.02 -6.61 3.73
C SER A 52 3.21 -5.10 3.92
N ILE A 53 2.12 -4.34 4.01
CA ILE A 53 2.17 -2.90 4.27
C ILE A 53 2.64 -2.62 5.71
N ILE A 54 2.11 -3.30 6.73
CA ILE A 54 2.56 -3.13 8.13
C ILE A 54 4.07 -3.34 8.25
N TYR A 55 4.58 -4.45 7.68
CA TYR A 55 6.00 -4.74 7.74
C TYR A 55 6.82 -3.71 6.96
N ALA A 56 6.36 -3.28 5.78
CA ALA A 56 7.06 -2.27 4.98
C ALA A 56 7.12 -0.90 5.66
N GLU A 57 6.08 -0.53 6.41
CA GLU A 57 5.92 0.79 7.03
C GLU A 57 6.64 0.91 8.37
N SER A 58 6.54 -0.10 9.23
CA SER A 58 6.99 0.01 10.62
C SER A 58 7.83 -1.17 11.11
N SER A 59 8.01 -2.21 10.29
CA SER A 59 8.53 -3.50 10.75
C SER A 59 7.78 -3.99 12.01
N GLY A 60 6.46 -3.79 12.05
CA GLY A 60 5.61 -4.20 13.16
C GLY A 60 5.73 -3.37 14.44
N ASN A 61 6.44 -2.23 14.42
CA ASN A 61 6.56 -1.35 15.58
C ASN A 61 5.33 -0.45 15.74
N PRO A 62 4.51 -0.63 16.79
CA PRO A 62 3.30 0.17 17.00
C PRO A 62 3.61 1.61 17.44
N TYR A 63 4.83 1.90 17.90
CA TYR A 63 5.28 3.22 18.32
C TYR A 63 6.08 3.96 17.24
N ALA A 64 6.13 3.44 16.01
CA ALA A 64 6.85 4.06 14.91
C ALA A 64 6.29 5.45 14.60
N LYS A 65 7.18 6.45 14.50
CA LYS A 65 6.86 7.81 14.07
C LYS A 65 7.86 8.26 13.01
N SER A 66 7.39 8.56 11.80
CA SER A 66 8.26 9.10 10.76
C SER A 66 8.57 10.59 10.97
N LYS A 67 9.61 11.08 10.30
CA LYS A 67 9.96 12.52 10.23
C LYS A 67 8.80 13.38 9.70
N SER A 68 7.89 12.79 8.93
CA SER A 68 6.71 13.47 8.37
C SER A 68 5.42 13.23 9.19
N ASN A 69 5.55 12.84 10.45
CA ASN A 69 4.45 12.60 11.39
C ASN A 69 3.44 11.51 10.96
N ALA A 70 3.92 10.50 10.25
CA ALA A 70 3.17 9.26 10.05
C ALA A 70 3.35 8.34 11.27
N ILE A 71 2.26 7.76 11.78
CA ILE A 71 2.21 7.14 13.12
C ILE A 71 1.82 5.67 13.05
N GLY A 72 2.48 4.85 13.87
CA GLY A 72 2.12 3.47 14.20
C GLY A 72 2.36 2.45 13.08
N LEU A 73 1.69 1.31 13.22
CA LEU A 73 1.94 0.09 12.42
C LEU A 73 1.86 0.30 10.90
N MET A 74 0.85 1.05 10.46
CA MET A 74 0.59 1.33 9.05
C MET A 74 0.97 2.75 8.64
N GLN A 75 1.74 3.46 9.48
CA GLN A 75 2.24 4.83 9.25
C GLN A 75 1.14 5.78 8.76
N ILE A 76 0.09 5.93 9.57
CA ILE A 76 -1.05 6.80 9.25
C ILE A 76 -0.68 8.25 9.58
N LYS A 77 -0.86 9.15 8.61
CA LYS A 77 -0.79 10.60 8.85
C LYS A 77 -2.16 11.12 9.28
N PRO A 78 -2.29 11.76 10.47
CA PRO A 78 -3.54 12.39 10.91
C PRO A 78 -4.17 13.27 9.84
N SER A 79 -3.40 14.19 9.25
CA SER A 79 -3.88 15.20 8.30
C SER A 79 -4.15 14.70 6.88
N ALA A 80 -3.91 13.41 6.60
CA ALA A 80 -4.14 12.81 5.29
C ALA A 80 -5.10 11.61 5.39
N ALA A 81 -4.58 10.38 5.36
CA ALA A 81 -5.39 9.16 5.45
C ALA A 81 -6.26 9.14 6.72
N GLY A 82 -5.76 9.63 7.84
CA GLY A 82 -6.53 9.73 9.10
C GLY A 82 -7.78 10.61 8.93
N LEU A 83 -7.59 11.84 8.46
CA LEU A 83 -8.65 12.81 8.17
C LEU A 83 -9.67 12.26 7.15
N GLU A 84 -9.19 11.64 6.06
CA GLU A 84 -10.07 11.12 5.02
C GLU A 84 -10.97 10.00 5.55
N ILE A 85 -10.42 9.07 6.34
CA ILE A 85 -11.21 8.00 6.97
C ILE A 85 -12.13 8.53 8.08
N TYR A 86 -11.71 9.54 8.84
CA TYR A 86 -12.58 10.19 9.82
C TYR A 86 -13.81 10.79 9.16
N ARG A 87 -13.61 11.56 8.09
CA ARG A 87 -14.71 12.15 7.32
C ARG A 87 -15.65 11.10 6.75
N LEU A 88 -15.13 10.00 6.22
CA LEU A 88 -15.95 8.90 5.70
C LEU A 88 -16.80 8.22 6.78
N ASN A 89 -16.32 8.22 8.03
CA ASN A 89 -17.05 7.68 9.17
C ASN A 89 -17.96 8.73 9.85
N GLY A 90 -18.19 9.89 9.22
CA GLY A 90 -19.02 10.96 9.78
C GLY A 90 -18.40 11.67 11.00
N LYS A 91 -17.11 11.45 11.28
CA LYS A 91 -16.41 12.11 12.38
C LYS A 91 -15.88 13.47 11.94
N LYS A 92 -15.90 14.43 12.86
CA LYS A 92 -15.24 15.73 12.68
C LYS A 92 -13.75 15.62 13.00
N GLY A 93 -12.92 16.40 12.31
CA GLY A 93 -11.49 16.47 12.56
C GLY A 93 -10.71 15.23 12.08
N GLN A 94 -9.60 14.96 12.75
CA GLN A 94 -8.64 13.90 12.41
C GLN A 94 -8.28 13.10 13.67
N PRO A 95 -7.78 11.86 13.57
CA PRO A 95 -7.32 11.12 14.74
C PRO A 95 -6.15 11.85 15.42
N SER A 96 -6.12 11.81 16.74
CA SER A 96 -4.96 12.25 17.52
C SER A 96 -3.76 11.31 17.32
N VAL A 97 -2.57 11.81 17.60
CA VAL A 97 -1.34 10.98 17.57
C VAL A 97 -1.45 9.80 18.56
N GLN A 98 -2.01 10.04 19.75
CA GLN A 98 -2.19 9.01 20.77
C GLN A 98 -3.12 7.89 20.30
N GLU A 99 -4.22 8.23 19.64
CA GLU A 99 -5.12 7.23 19.04
C GLU A 99 -4.42 6.39 17.98
N LEU A 100 -3.52 6.98 17.20
CA LEU A 100 -2.81 6.26 16.14
C LEU A 100 -1.71 5.32 16.66
N TYR A 101 -1.26 5.46 17.91
CA TYR A 101 -0.40 4.45 18.55
C TYR A 101 -1.18 3.20 18.98
N ASN A 102 -2.52 3.26 19.06
CA ASN A 102 -3.33 2.07 19.32
C ASN A 102 -3.35 1.16 18.07
N PRO A 103 -2.82 -0.08 18.15
CA PRO A 103 -2.73 -0.98 17.00
C PRO A 103 -4.07 -1.26 16.30
N LYS A 104 -5.15 -1.42 17.07
CA LYS A 104 -6.49 -1.70 16.55
C LYS A 104 -7.03 -0.52 15.74
N ILE A 105 -6.87 0.70 16.25
CA ILE A 105 -7.29 1.93 15.55
C ILE A 105 -6.44 2.13 14.30
N ASN A 106 -5.11 1.98 14.42
CA ASN A 106 -4.17 2.18 13.34
C ASN A 106 -4.42 1.22 12.16
N ILE A 107 -4.52 -0.09 12.44
CA ILE A 107 -4.80 -1.12 11.43
C ILE A 107 -6.18 -0.89 10.80
N ASN A 108 -7.19 -0.52 11.60
CA ASN A 108 -8.53 -0.25 11.09
C ASN A 108 -8.52 0.93 10.11
N ILE A 109 -7.85 2.04 10.44
CA ILE A 109 -7.75 3.21 9.55
C ILE A 109 -6.96 2.87 8.29
N GLY A 110 -5.79 2.26 8.41
CA GLY A 110 -4.96 1.89 7.26
C GLY A 110 -5.67 0.92 6.32
N THR A 111 -6.37 -0.08 6.86
CA THR A 111 -7.14 -1.03 6.04
C THR A 111 -8.37 -0.37 5.40
N SER A 112 -9.05 0.53 6.11
CA SER A 112 -10.14 1.33 5.54
C SER A 112 -9.64 2.22 4.39
N TYR A 113 -8.42 2.76 4.51
CA TYR A 113 -7.81 3.59 3.47
C TYR A 113 -7.45 2.76 2.23
N ILE A 114 -6.92 1.54 2.39
CA ILE A 114 -6.73 0.61 1.28
C ILE A 114 -8.06 0.32 0.55
N ASN A 115 -9.14 0.09 1.30
CA ASN A 115 -10.47 -0.12 0.72
C ASN A 115 -10.97 1.10 -0.06
N LEU A 116 -10.80 2.31 0.49
CA LEU A 116 -11.14 3.55 -0.19
C LEU A 116 -10.40 3.67 -1.54
N ILE A 117 -9.08 3.40 -1.54
CA ILE A 117 -8.26 3.41 -2.75
C ILE A 117 -8.84 2.44 -3.79
N GLN A 118 -9.08 1.18 -3.41
CA GLN A 118 -9.52 0.14 -4.35
C GLN A 118 -10.95 0.31 -4.85
N LYS A 119 -11.89 0.63 -3.94
CA LYS A 119 -13.32 0.62 -4.22
C LYS A 119 -13.86 1.96 -4.70
N LYS A 120 -13.16 3.05 -4.44
CA LYS A 120 -13.57 4.39 -4.87
C LYS A 120 -12.60 4.98 -5.87
N ASN A 121 -11.35 5.22 -5.46
CA ASN A 121 -10.45 6.03 -6.28
C ASN A 121 -10.00 5.29 -7.55
N LEU A 122 -9.64 4.02 -7.41
CA LEU A 122 -9.16 3.14 -8.48
C LEU A 122 -10.26 2.25 -9.06
N LEU A 123 -11.51 2.52 -8.74
CA LEU A 123 -12.64 1.75 -9.26
C LEU A 123 -12.58 1.69 -10.79
N GLY A 124 -12.62 0.46 -11.31
CA GLY A 124 -12.56 0.15 -12.74
C GLY A 124 -11.25 -0.49 -13.21
N ILE A 125 -10.18 -0.56 -12.39
CA ILE A 125 -9.02 -1.41 -12.70
C ILE A 125 -9.47 -2.88 -12.65
N LYS A 126 -9.30 -3.61 -13.77
CA LYS A 126 -9.81 -4.98 -13.93
C LYS A 126 -8.81 -6.04 -13.46
N ASN A 127 -7.54 -5.87 -13.80
CA ASN A 127 -6.49 -6.82 -13.45
C ASN A 127 -6.19 -6.72 -11.93
N LYS A 128 -6.40 -7.82 -11.19
CA LYS A 128 -6.24 -7.85 -9.72
C LYS A 128 -4.81 -7.57 -9.26
N GLU A 129 -3.81 -8.02 -10.01
CA GLU A 129 -2.40 -7.79 -9.70
C GLU A 129 -2.01 -6.33 -9.94
N ILE A 130 -2.45 -5.74 -11.05
CA ILE A 130 -2.30 -4.29 -11.31
C ILE A 130 -3.06 -3.48 -10.26
N MET A 131 -4.28 -3.88 -9.86
CA MET A 131 -5.03 -3.22 -8.79
C MET A 131 -4.21 -3.22 -7.48
N ARG A 132 -3.59 -4.35 -7.12
CA ARG A 132 -2.73 -4.43 -5.94
C ARG A 132 -1.53 -3.49 -6.05
N TYR A 133 -0.84 -3.46 -7.18
CA TYR A 133 0.32 -2.59 -7.38
C TYR A 133 -0.05 -1.10 -7.38
N ALA A 134 -1.15 -0.75 -8.06
CA ALA A 134 -1.71 0.59 -8.05
C ALA A 134 -2.12 1.03 -6.63
N THR A 135 -2.68 0.10 -5.84
CA THR A 135 -3.01 0.34 -4.43
C THR A 135 -1.76 0.64 -3.61
N ILE A 136 -0.70 -0.16 -3.75
CA ILE A 136 0.57 0.03 -3.02
C ILE A 136 1.19 1.39 -3.35
N VAL A 137 1.24 1.76 -4.63
CA VAL A 137 1.78 3.06 -5.06
C VAL A 137 0.91 4.22 -4.57
N SER A 138 -0.41 4.07 -4.64
CA SER A 138 -1.35 5.09 -4.17
C SER A 138 -1.34 5.25 -2.64
N TYR A 139 -1.01 4.18 -1.90
CA TYR A 139 -0.93 4.22 -0.44
C TYR A 139 0.17 5.16 0.03
N VAL A 140 1.36 5.08 -0.57
CA VAL A 140 2.52 5.90 -0.19
C VAL A 140 2.48 7.32 -0.76
N ASN A 141 2.00 7.50 -1.99
CA ASN A 141 2.08 8.79 -2.71
C ASN A 141 0.74 9.50 -2.94
N GLY A 142 -0.37 8.86 -2.58
CA GLY A 142 -1.71 9.36 -2.84
C GLY A 142 -2.22 9.01 -4.24
N THR A 143 -3.51 8.68 -4.32
CA THR A 143 -4.14 8.21 -5.56
C THR A 143 -4.15 9.26 -6.67
N SER A 144 -4.30 10.54 -6.32
CA SER A 144 -4.30 11.63 -7.29
C SER A 144 -2.95 11.78 -8.01
N ALA A 145 -1.84 11.63 -7.28
CA ALA A 145 -0.50 11.67 -7.87
C ALA A 145 -0.26 10.45 -8.77
N PHE A 146 -0.66 9.26 -8.31
CA PHE A 146 -0.59 8.03 -9.09
C PHE A 146 -1.36 8.12 -10.41
N LEU A 147 -2.62 8.57 -10.41
CA LEU A 147 -3.42 8.64 -11.63
C LEU A 147 -2.85 9.65 -12.64
N LYS A 148 -2.25 10.75 -12.18
CA LYS A 148 -1.62 11.78 -13.02
C LYS A 148 -0.44 11.26 -13.84
N ILE A 149 0.15 10.11 -13.49
CA ILE A 149 1.15 9.41 -14.32
C ILE A 149 0.57 9.05 -15.69
N PHE A 150 -0.72 8.68 -15.72
CA PHE A 150 -1.38 8.17 -16.92
C PHE A 150 -2.28 9.24 -17.55
N SER A 151 -3.03 10.00 -16.74
CA SER A 151 -3.86 11.10 -17.22
C SER A 151 -4.36 11.98 -16.08
N LYS A 152 -4.61 13.28 -16.37
CA LYS A 152 -5.36 14.16 -15.47
C LYS A 152 -6.83 13.74 -15.31
N ASN A 153 -7.42 13.08 -16.31
CA ASN A 153 -8.79 12.56 -16.25
C ASN A 153 -8.80 11.14 -15.69
N ARG A 154 -9.52 10.93 -14.58
CA ARG A 154 -9.61 9.63 -13.88
C ARG A 154 -10.01 8.49 -14.81
N ASN A 155 -11.08 8.65 -15.58
CA ASN A 155 -11.60 7.59 -16.45
C ASN A 155 -10.62 7.25 -17.58
N LYS A 156 -9.94 8.26 -18.15
CA LYS A 156 -8.88 8.06 -19.14
C LYS A 156 -7.68 7.33 -18.53
N ALA A 157 -7.26 7.70 -17.31
CA ALA A 157 -6.18 7.00 -16.60
C ALA A 157 -6.53 5.52 -16.37
N ILE A 158 -7.75 5.21 -15.91
CA ILE A 158 -8.20 3.81 -15.73
C ILE A 158 -8.22 3.04 -17.05
N LYS A 159 -8.66 3.67 -18.16
CA LYS A 159 -8.61 3.03 -19.50
C LYS A 159 -7.18 2.66 -19.91
N ILE A 160 -6.23 3.58 -19.71
CA ILE A 160 -4.80 3.34 -19.99
C ILE A 160 -4.26 2.20 -19.11
N ILE A 161 -4.57 2.21 -17.81
CA ILE A 161 -4.16 1.15 -16.86
C ILE A 161 -4.74 -0.22 -17.25
N ASN A 162 -5.95 -0.27 -17.78
CA ASN A 162 -6.56 -1.53 -18.20
C ASN A 162 -6.00 -2.06 -19.53
N SER A 163 -5.32 -1.24 -20.33
CA SER A 163 -4.74 -1.66 -21.62
C SER A 163 -3.26 -2.08 -21.51
N MET A 164 -2.66 -2.03 -20.32
CA MET A 164 -1.23 -2.33 -20.14
C MET A 164 -0.98 -3.71 -19.53
N THR A 165 0.17 -4.28 -19.88
CA THR A 165 0.74 -5.43 -19.19
C THR A 165 1.35 -5.01 -17.85
N ILE A 166 1.64 -5.99 -16.99
CA ILE A 166 2.35 -5.75 -15.71
C ILE A 166 3.72 -5.11 -15.97
N GLU A 167 4.47 -5.57 -16.98
CA GLU A 167 5.78 -5.00 -17.33
C GLU A 167 5.66 -3.50 -17.67
N THR A 168 4.68 -3.16 -18.52
CA THR A 168 4.43 -1.77 -18.89
C THR A 168 4.02 -0.94 -17.67
N PHE A 169 3.18 -1.48 -16.78
CA PHE A 169 2.83 -0.83 -15.52
C PHE A 169 4.06 -0.47 -14.69
N PHE A 170 4.99 -1.41 -14.49
CA PHE A 170 6.24 -1.13 -13.77
C PHE A 170 7.08 -0.04 -14.44
N LYS A 171 7.14 -0.02 -15.78
CA LYS A 171 7.85 1.06 -16.51
C LYS A 171 7.24 2.43 -16.24
N TYR A 172 5.91 2.54 -16.20
CA TYR A 172 5.24 3.80 -15.86
C TYR A 172 5.52 4.24 -14.41
N VAL A 173 5.45 3.31 -13.46
CA VAL A 173 5.74 3.62 -12.05
C VAL A 173 7.21 4.01 -11.87
N LYS A 174 8.16 3.41 -12.61
CA LYS A 174 9.57 3.81 -12.56
C LYS A 174 9.84 5.20 -13.14
N LYS A 175 9.00 5.67 -14.07
CA LYS A 175 9.03 7.04 -14.59
C LYS A 175 8.34 8.05 -13.66
N HIS A 176 7.76 7.60 -12.54
CA HIS A 176 7.15 8.49 -11.57
C HIS A 176 8.21 9.43 -10.97
N PRO A 177 7.92 10.74 -10.79
CA PRO A 177 8.90 11.70 -10.26
C PRO A 177 9.45 11.33 -8.88
N SER A 178 8.65 10.65 -8.06
CA SER A 178 9.10 10.14 -6.76
C SER A 178 9.69 8.73 -6.91
N ILE A 179 11.01 8.63 -6.73
CA ILE A 179 11.77 7.38 -6.60
C ILE A 179 11.24 6.53 -5.43
N GLN A 180 10.71 7.18 -4.38
CA GLN A 180 10.13 6.48 -3.23
C GLN A 180 8.95 5.59 -3.63
N ALA A 181 8.18 5.96 -4.67
CA ALA A 181 7.04 5.18 -5.15
C ALA A 181 7.46 3.80 -5.65
N SER A 182 8.48 3.79 -6.52
CA SER A 182 8.96 2.58 -7.17
C SER A 182 9.69 1.69 -6.17
N GLN A 183 10.52 2.26 -5.30
CA GLN A 183 11.18 1.53 -4.21
C GLN A 183 10.18 0.92 -3.24
N TYR A 184 9.15 1.68 -2.83
CA TYR A 184 8.12 1.17 -1.94
C TYR A 184 7.31 0.04 -2.59
N LEU A 185 6.96 0.17 -3.87
CA LEU A 185 6.32 -0.90 -4.63
C LEU A 185 7.17 -2.18 -4.65
N GLU A 186 8.45 -2.07 -5.00
CA GLU A 186 9.38 -3.21 -5.04
C GLU A 186 9.52 -3.88 -3.66
N LYS A 187 9.67 -3.09 -2.59
CA LYS A 187 9.74 -3.56 -1.20
C LYS A 187 8.48 -4.35 -0.81
N VAL A 188 7.30 -3.78 -1.00
CA VAL A 188 6.03 -4.42 -0.60
C VAL A 188 5.76 -5.67 -1.43
N ILE A 189 6.06 -5.66 -2.73
CA ILE A 189 5.91 -6.86 -3.58
C ILE A 189 6.84 -7.97 -3.12
N ARG A 190 8.09 -7.65 -2.74
CA ARG A 190 9.01 -8.65 -2.19
C ARG A 190 8.44 -9.29 -0.93
N ILE A 191 7.98 -8.47 0.01
CA ILE A 191 7.40 -8.94 1.28
C ILE A 191 6.17 -9.80 0.99
N TYR A 192 5.26 -9.31 0.14
CA TYR A 192 4.06 -10.04 -0.27
C TYR A 192 4.43 -11.39 -0.87
N ASN A 193 5.40 -11.48 -1.77
CA ASN A 193 5.78 -12.77 -2.37
C ASN A 193 6.45 -13.75 -1.38
N LEU A 194 6.98 -13.27 -0.25
CA LEU A 194 7.61 -14.12 0.76
C LEU A 194 6.61 -14.80 1.69
N ILE A 195 5.51 -14.12 2.06
CA ILE A 195 4.59 -14.58 3.11
C ILE A 195 3.42 -15.39 2.56
#